data_AF-A0A2D5YSK7-F1
#
_entry.id   AF-A0A2D5YSK7-F1
#
_cell.length_a   1.000
_cell.length_b   1.000
_cell.length_c   1.000
_cell.angle_alpha   90.00
_cell.angle_beta   90.00
_cell.angle_gamma   90.00
#
_symmetry.space_group_name_H-M   'P 1'
#
loop_
_entity.id
_entity.type
_entity.pdbx_description
1 polymer ?
#
loop_
_entity_poly.entity_id
_entity_poly.type
_entity_poly.pdbx_seq_one_letter_code
_entity_poly.pdbx_strand_id
1 'polypeptide(L)'
;MNAMNHIACWSLVAVVTVGCTHLDAQRQSRHDPQQIGPRLSEAEALGIADGFAKEIRDEHEPFDLKSYPDRTAVFDEEDAAWWVHYVRRPNRHLGDHFGIRVDDVSGTTEFFGGK
;
A
#
# COMPACT_ATOMS: atom_id res chain seq x y z
N MET A 1 -35.52 31.30 47.25
CA MET A 1 -34.22 31.73 46.70
C MET A 1 -34.37 31.74 45.19
N ASN A 2 -34.88 32.85 44.64
CA ASN A 2 -34.15 33.87 43.84
C ASN A 2 -33.55 33.27 42.55
N ALA A 3 -33.78 33.75 41.33
CA ALA A 3 -34.56 34.89 40.84
C ALA A 3 -34.84 34.71 39.34
N MET A 4 -35.90 35.39 38.89
CA MET A 4 -36.24 35.72 37.51
C MET A 4 -35.05 36.32 36.75
N ASN A 5 -34.96 36.11 35.43
CA ASN A 5 -34.85 37.25 34.52
C ASN A 5 -35.24 36.97 33.06
N HIS A 6 -35.98 37.93 32.52
CA HIS A 6 -36.52 38.00 31.16
C HIS A 6 -35.53 38.67 30.18
N ILE A 7 -35.58 38.19 28.93
CA ILE A 7 -35.65 38.92 27.64
C ILE A 7 -34.89 40.27 27.50
N ALA A 8 -34.01 40.34 26.50
CA ALA A 8 -33.86 41.53 25.65
C ALA A 8 -33.37 41.15 24.23
N CYS A 9 -34.27 41.26 23.24
CA CYS A 9 -33.95 41.40 21.81
C CYS A 9 -33.58 42.86 21.54
N TRP A 10 -32.46 43.18 20.87
CA TRP A 10 -32.38 44.33 19.95
C TRP A 10 -31.42 44.01 18.79
N SER A 11 -31.93 44.29 17.59
CA SER A 11 -31.34 44.10 16.27
C SER A 11 -30.06 44.91 16.04
N LEU A 12 -29.16 44.40 15.20
CA LEU A 12 -28.51 45.24 14.20
C LEU A 12 -28.25 44.43 12.92
N VAL A 13 -28.90 44.90 11.84
CA VAL A 13 -28.64 44.49 10.47
C VAL A 13 -27.37 45.19 10.00
N ALA A 14 -26.44 44.44 9.43
CA ALA A 14 -25.47 44.96 8.47
C ALA A 14 -25.37 43.99 7.30
N VAL A 15 -26.11 44.30 6.24
CA VAL A 15 -25.83 43.83 4.88
C VAL A 15 -24.74 44.74 4.32
N VAL A 16 -23.73 44.18 3.63
CA VAL A 16 -23.13 44.67 2.37
C VAL A 16 -21.94 43.76 1.97
N THR A 17 -22.25 42.91 0.98
CA THR A 17 -21.47 42.47 -0.20
C THR A 17 -20.00 41.99 -0.14
N VAL A 18 -19.86 40.78 -0.71
CA VAL A 18 -18.90 40.35 -1.76
C VAL A 18 -17.41 40.34 -1.41
N GLY A 19 -16.91 39.13 -1.14
CA GLY A 19 -15.50 38.76 -1.27
C GLY A 19 -15.41 37.33 -1.81
N CYS A 20 -14.81 37.16 -2.97
CA CYS A 20 -14.55 35.89 -3.63
C CYS A 20 -13.56 35.00 -2.86
N THR A 21 -13.62 33.71 -3.17
CA THR A 21 -12.60 32.68 -2.98
C THR A 21 -12.36 32.17 -1.55
N HIS A 22 -12.91 31.00 -1.23
CA HIS A 22 -12.17 29.75 -1.36
C HIS A 22 -13.13 28.59 -1.16
N LEU A 23 -13.05 27.59 -2.05
CA LEU A 23 -13.67 26.29 -1.85
C LEU A 23 -13.30 25.78 -0.45
N ASP A 24 -14.29 25.51 0.38
CA ASP A 24 -14.18 24.56 1.46
C ASP A 24 -13.80 23.21 0.85
N ALA A 25 -12.50 22.97 0.72
CA ALA A 25 -11.95 21.67 0.47
C ALA A 25 -12.17 20.83 1.73
N GLN A 26 -13.35 20.22 1.84
CA GLN A 26 -13.52 19.02 2.64
C GLN A 26 -12.67 17.90 2.02
N ARG A 27 -11.36 17.96 2.23
CA ARG A 27 -10.48 16.80 2.07
C ARG A 27 -10.73 15.93 3.29
N GLN A 28 -11.71 15.04 3.16
CA GLN A 28 -11.84 13.90 4.05
C GLN A 28 -10.45 13.29 4.24
N SER A 29 -10.06 13.23 5.51
CA SER A 29 -8.94 12.47 6.03
C SER A 29 -8.83 11.14 5.29
N ARG A 30 -7.81 11.02 4.43
CA ARG A 30 -7.30 9.71 4.05
C ARG A 30 -6.91 9.08 5.38
N HIS A 31 -7.65 8.06 5.79
CA HIS A 31 -7.21 7.17 6.85
C HIS A 31 -5.76 6.81 6.53
N ASP A 32 -4.81 7.28 7.35
CA ASP A 32 -3.54 6.58 7.49
C ASP A 32 -3.93 5.26 8.16
N PRO A 33 -3.88 4.10 7.48
CA PRO A 33 -3.93 2.85 8.20
C PRO A 33 -2.69 2.89 9.10
N GLN A 34 -2.91 3.01 10.42
CA GLN A 34 -1.85 2.87 11.40
C GLN A 34 -1.09 1.60 11.05
N GLN A 35 0.12 1.75 10.52
CA GLN A 35 0.95 0.63 10.14
C GLN A 35 1.35 -0.08 11.44
N ILE A 36 0.74 -1.24 11.72
CA ILE A 36 0.95 -2.00 12.95
C ILE A 36 2.23 -2.84 12.78
N GLY A 37 3.38 -2.19 12.57
CA GLY A 37 4.67 -2.85 12.40
C GLY A 37 5.69 -2.01 11.63
N PRO A 38 7.00 -2.26 11.80
CA PRO A 38 8.02 -1.68 10.93
C PRO A 38 7.82 -2.20 9.50
N ARG A 39 7.95 -1.31 8.51
CA ARG A 39 7.95 -1.66 7.09
C ARG A 39 9.04 -2.66 6.80
N LEU A 40 8.79 -3.61 5.91
CA LEU A 40 9.83 -4.49 5.43
C LEU A 40 10.87 -3.67 4.66
N SER A 41 12.14 -3.99 4.83
CA SER A 41 13.18 -3.55 3.92
C SER A 41 13.16 -4.37 2.63
N GLU A 42 13.76 -3.83 1.57
CA GLU A 42 13.92 -4.52 0.28
C GLU A 42 14.57 -5.90 0.46
N ALA A 43 15.59 -5.99 1.31
CA ALA A 43 16.31 -7.24 1.58
C ALA A 43 15.45 -8.27 2.32
N GLU A 44 14.59 -7.82 3.25
CA GLU A 44 13.65 -8.69 3.96
C GLU A 44 12.57 -9.22 3.01
N ALA A 45 11.98 -8.35 2.19
CA ALA A 45 10.99 -8.74 1.18
C ALA A 45 11.58 -9.73 0.17
N LEU A 46 12.80 -9.48 -0.31
CA LEU A 46 13.52 -10.40 -1.19
C LEU A 46 13.78 -11.75 -0.52
N GLY A 47 14.15 -11.75 0.77
CA GLY A 47 14.38 -12.97 1.54
C GLY A 47 13.12 -13.81 1.73
N ILE A 48 11.98 -13.17 2.01
CA ILE A 48 10.67 -13.81 2.14
C ILE A 48 10.26 -14.44 0.80
N ALA A 49 10.33 -13.69 -0.29
CA ALA A 49 10.01 -14.19 -1.63
C ALA A 49 10.93 -15.36 -2.04
N ASP A 50 12.22 -15.27 -1.74
CA ASP A 50 13.19 -16.35 -2.00
C ASP A 50 12.91 -17.63 -1.21
N GLY A 51 12.33 -17.51 -0.02
CA GLY A 51 11.86 -18.64 0.77
C GLY A 51 10.67 -19.29 0.08
N PHE A 52 9.64 -18.50 -0.20
CA PHE A 52 8.42 -18.95 -0.87
C PHE A 52 8.66 -19.57 -2.25
N ALA A 53 9.61 -19.05 -3.03
CA ALA A 53 9.98 -19.60 -4.33
C ALA A 53 10.61 -21.00 -4.25
N LYS A 54 11.21 -21.37 -3.10
CA LYS A 54 11.84 -22.68 -2.89
C LYS A 54 10.90 -23.69 -2.22
N GLU A 55 9.74 -23.26 -1.76
CA GLU A 55 8.77 -24.14 -1.11
C GLU A 55 8.13 -25.09 -2.13
N ILE A 56 8.04 -26.37 -1.75
CA ILE A 56 7.26 -27.37 -2.48
C ILE A 56 5.78 -27.09 -2.18
N ARG A 57 4.99 -26.87 -3.23
CA ARG A 57 3.54 -26.66 -3.13
C ARG A 57 2.83 -27.59 -4.10
N ASP A 58 1.60 -28.00 -3.78
CA ASP A 58 0.85 -28.99 -4.57
C ASP A 58 0.72 -28.59 -6.05
N GLU A 59 0.72 -27.29 -6.34
CA GLU A 59 0.52 -26.71 -7.67
C GLU A 59 1.84 -26.33 -8.38
N HIS A 60 2.99 -26.35 -7.68
CA HIS A 60 4.27 -25.90 -8.23
C HIS A 60 5.47 -26.62 -7.60
N GLU A 61 6.36 -27.14 -8.46
CA GLU A 61 7.70 -27.54 -8.04
C GLU A 61 8.53 -26.32 -7.58
N PRO A 62 9.49 -26.49 -6.66
CA PRO A 62 10.40 -25.43 -6.25
C PRO A 62 11.14 -24.81 -7.44
N PHE A 63 11.28 -23.49 -7.44
CA PHE A 63 12.10 -22.80 -8.43
C PHE A 63 13.59 -22.95 -8.07
N ASP A 64 14.40 -23.39 -9.04
CA ASP A 64 15.86 -23.26 -8.93
C ASP A 64 16.27 -21.80 -9.15
N LEU A 65 16.46 -21.06 -8.05
CA LEU A 65 16.83 -19.65 -8.09
C LEU A 65 18.18 -19.40 -8.78
N LYS A 66 19.04 -20.41 -8.98
CA LYS A 66 20.27 -20.25 -9.79
C LYS A 66 19.97 -19.95 -11.25
N SER A 67 18.80 -20.37 -11.73
CA SER A 67 18.31 -20.05 -13.08
C SER A 67 17.80 -18.62 -13.22
N TYR A 68 17.65 -17.89 -12.10
CA TYR A 68 17.13 -16.51 -12.05
C TYR A 68 18.17 -15.59 -11.38
N PRO A 69 19.29 -15.28 -12.07
CA PRO A 69 20.37 -14.50 -11.49
C PRO A 69 19.97 -13.03 -11.26
N ASP A 70 18.99 -12.54 -12.01
CA ASP A 70 18.47 -11.18 -11.91
C ASP A 70 17.14 -11.21 -11.16
N ARG A 71 17.15 -10.66 -9.94
CA ARG A 71 15.95 -10.48 -9.13
C ARG A 71 15.95 -9.12 -8.47
N THR A 72 14.78 -8.48 -8.45
CA THR A 72 14.61 -7.11 -7.96
C THR A 72 13.32 -7.03 -7.17
N ALA A 73 13.37 -6.39 -6.01
CA ALA A 73 12.20 -6.09 -5.20
C ALA A 73 11.86 -4.60 -5.33
N VAL A 74 10.62 -4.30 -5.67
CA VAL A 74 10.13 -2.93 -5.85
C VAL A 74 8.94 -2.72 -4.93
N PHE A 75 8.96 -1.67 -4.12
CA PHE A 75 7.82 -1.32 -3.27
C PHE A 75 6.74 -0.61 -4.09
N ASP A 76 5.50 -1.07 -3.94
CA ASP A 76 4.30 -0.46 -4.47
C ASP A 76 3.51 0.21 -3.34
N GLU A 77 3.43 1.54 -3.39
CA GLU A 77 2.73 2.34 -2.38
C GLU A 77 1.20 2.21 -2.46
N GLU A 78 0.65 1.88 -3.64
CA GLU A 78 -0.81 1.76 -3.82
C GLU A 78 -1.32 0.47 -3.18
N ASP A 79 -0.59 -0.62 -3.36
CA ASP A 79 -0.92 -1.95 -2.81
C ASP A 79 -0.29 -2.23 -1.44
N ALA A 80 0.52 -1.30 -0.93
CA ALA A 80 1.33 -1.44 0.27
C ALA A 80 2.10 -2.77 0.32
N ALA A 81 2.75 -3.12 -0.79
CA ALA A 81 3.38 -4.43 -0.98
C ALA A 81 4.68 -4.34 -1.76
N TRP A 82 5.51 -5.36 -1.61
CA TRP A 82 6.73 -5.54 -2.38
C TRP A 82 6.49 -6.50 -3.54
N TRP A 83 6.85 -6.08 -4.74
CA TRP A 83 6.86 -6.92 -5.92
C TRP A 83 8.29 -7.41 -6.19
N VAL A 84 8.49 -8.72 -6.05
CA VAL A 84 9.77 -9.38 -6.33
C VAL A 84 9.69 -10.05 -7.68
N HIS A 85 10.44 -9.53 -8.65
CA HIS A 85 10.49 -10.06 -10.01
C HIS A 85 11.72 -10.95 -10.19
N TYR A 86 11.50 -12.15 -10.73
CA TYR A 86 12.53 -13.13 -11.04
C TYR A 86 12.65 -13.25 -12.56
N VAL A 87 13.85 -13.08 -13.10
CA VAL A 87 14.09 -13.17 -14.55
C VAL A 87 15.21 -14.16 -14.86
N ARG A 88 14.88 -15.17 -15.66
CA ARG A 88 15.83 -16.12 -16.24
C ARG A 88 16.53 -15.47 -17.43
N ARG A 89 17.81 -15.83 -17.64
CA ARG A 89 18.57 -15.44 -18.81
C ARG A 89 18.84 -16.64 -19.73
N PRO A 90 18.62 -16.51 -21.05
CA PRO A 90 17.96 -15.39 -21.73
C PRO A 90 16.44 -15.36 -21.44
N ASN A 91 15.84 -14.16 -21.35
CA ASN A 91 14.40 -13.98 -21.18
C ASN A 91 13.73 -14.00 -22.56
N ARG A 92 13.11 -15.11 -22.95
CA ARG A 92 12.55 -15.33 -24.29
C ARG A 92 11.04 -15.61 -24.26
N HIS A 93 10.53 -16.11 -23.16
CA HIS A 93 9.15 -16.56 -23.00
C HIS A 93 8.55 -16.07 -21.67
N LEU A 94 7.22 -16.08 -21.58
CA LEU A 94 6.51 -15.72 -20.35
C LEU A 94 6.89 -16.63 -19.15
N GLY A 95 7.30 -17.88 -19.40
CA GLY A 95 7.80 -18.78 -18.36
C GLY A 95 9.22 -18.47 -17.88
N ASP A 96 9.94 -17.58 -18.56
CA ASP A 96 11.29 -17.16 -18.15
C ASP A 96 11.26 -16.07 -17.07
N HIS A 97 10.08 -15.62 -16.66
CA HIS A 97 9.94 -14.71 -15.54
C HIS A 97 8.70 -15.04 -14.70
N PHE A 98 8.79 -14.72 -13.42
CA PHE A 98 7.66 -14.78 -12.51
C PHE A 98 7.81 -13.67 -11.46
N GLY A 99 6.72 -13.38 -10.77
CA GLY A 99 6.64 -12.40 -9.70
C GLY A 99 6.12 -13.04 -8.42
N ILE A 100 6.59 -12.53 -7.29
CA ILE A 100 6.01 -12.82 -5.98
C ILE A 100 5.67 -11.47 -5.35
N ARG A 101 4.41 -11.29 -4.97
CA ARG A 101 3.97 -10.15 -4.13
C ARG A 101 4.20 -10.54 -2.67
N VAL A 102 4.74 -9.62 -1.88
CA VAL A 102 4.94 -9.76 -0.43
C VAL A 102 4.26 -8.57 0.25
N ASP A 103 3.26 -8.83 1.08
CA ASP A 103 2.58 -7.78 1.85
C ASP A 103 3.54 -7.12 2.86
N ASP A 104 3.60 -5.78 2.90
CA ASP A 104 4.61 -5.02 3.68
C ASP A 104 4.45 -5.15 5.20
N VAL A 105 3.29 -5.60 5.69
CA VAL A 105 3.00 -5.69 7.12
C VAL A 105 2.98 -7.14 7.58
N SER A 106 2.25 -8.00 6.87
CA SER A 106 2.07 -9.41 7.23
C SER A 106 3.15 -10.33 6.68
N GLY A 107 3.88 -9.91 5.64
CA GLY A 107 4.79 -10.78 4.90
C GLY A 107 4.08 -11.88 4.11
N THR A 108 2.75 -11.82 3.97
CA THR A 108 1.98 -12.80 3.18
C THR A 108 2.41 -12.75 1.72
N THR A 109 2.58 -13.92 1.11
CA THR A 109 3.12 -14.07 -0.24
C THR A 109 2.08 -14.57 -1.23
N GLU A 110 2.06 -13.97 -2.43
CA GLU A 110 1.22 -14.40 -3.55
C GLU A 110 2.07 -14.57 -4.81
N PHE A 111 1.81 -15.64 -5.58
CA PHE A 111 2.55 -15.99 -6.78
C PHE A 111 1.88 -15.45 -8.05
N PHE A 112 2.68 -14.92 -8.98
CA PHE A 112 2.20 -14.39 -10.26
C PHE A 112 3.12 -14.80 -11.42
N GLY A 113 2.55 -15.23 -12.54
CA GLY A 113 3.33 -15.60 -13.73
C GLY A 113 4.01 -16.96 -13.59
N GLY A 114 5.07 -17.23 -14.37
CA GLY A 114 5.61 -18.58 -14.51
C GLY A 114 4.67 -19.51 -15.29
N LYS A 115 5.22 -20.44 -16.06
CA LYS A 115 4.47 -21.45 -16.81
C LYS A 115 5.12 -22.81 -16.64
#